data_AF-A0AA42SFS3-F1
#
_entry.id   AF-A0AA42SFS3-F1
#
_cell.length_a   1.000
_cell.length_b   1.000
_cell.length_c   1.000
_cell.angle_alpha   90.00
_cell.angle_beta   90.00
_cell.angle_gamma   90.00
#
_symmetry.space_group_name_H-M   'P 1'
#
loop_
_entity.id
_entity.type
_entity.pdbx_description
1 polymer ?
#
loop_
_entity_poly.entity_id
_entity_poly.type
_entity_poly.pdbx_seq_one_letter_code
_entity_poly.pdbx_strand_id
1 'polypeptide(L)'
;MLQSDLDHQAGVMYAIHTFVDVCLNFDMPNEAFIFNLERLWCAFEAFKQEGLEYAASIRAFIAVTEYVNSQRGMLSFAEYLTGLSIGEIKALRRILHAHRGLIRDEIKSFARRKELNRVALLEEFEGAIKGYYSVLVIRVDLSYSKDSMSEIT
;
A
#
# COMPACT_ATOMS: atom_id res chain seq x y z
N MET A 1 2.11 -12.52 18.20
CA MET A 1 0.87 -11.73 18.02
C MET A 1 1.26 -10.47 17.25
N LEU A 2 0.58 -10.12 16.15
CA LEU A 2 0.88 -8.89 15.41
C LEU A 2 0.42 -7.69 16.28
N GLN A 3 1.37 -6.96 16.86
CA GLN A 3 1.07 -5.69 17.53
C GLN A 3 0.95 -4.61 16.45
N SER A 4 -0.26 -4.17 16.20
CA SER A 4 -0.56 -3.07 15.29
C SER A 4 -1.61 -2.20 15.96
N ASP A 5 -1.45 -0.89 15.86
CA ASP A 5 -2.48 0.07 16.24
C ASP A 5 -3.65 -0.06 15.25
N LEU A 6 -4.83 -0.37 15.77
CA LEU A 6 -6.05 -0.58 14.99
C LEU A 6 -7.05 0.57 15.18
N ASP A 7 -6.63 1.67 15.80
CA ASP A 7 -7.50 2.80 16.14
C ASP A 7 -7.74 3.74 14.94
N HIS A 8 -7.02 3.55 13.84
CA HIS A 8 -7.15 4.35 12.63
C HIS A 8 -7.02 3.54 11.34
N GLN A 9 -7.66 4.00 10.26
CA GLN A 9 -7.75 3.31 8.97
C GLN A 9 -6.38 2.86 8.44
N ALA A 10 -5.37 3.74 8.44
CA ALA A 10 -4.04 3.39 7.93
C ALA A 10 -3.38 2.25 8.72
N GLY A 11 -3.59 2.19 10.04
CA GLY A 11 -3.06 1.15 10.92
C GLY A 11 -3.71 -0.19 10.62
N VAL A 12 -5.03 -0.20 10.40
CA VAL A 12 -5.78 -1.38 9.98
C VAL A 12 -5.32 -1.90 8.61
N MET A 13 -5.16 -1.01 7.61
CA MET A 13 -4.68 -1.41 6.28
C MET A 13 -3.27 -1.98 6.34
N TYR A 14 -2.39 -1.36 7.13
CA TYR A 14 -1.03 -1.87 7.33
C TYR A 14 -1.04 -3.23 8.03
N ALA A 15 -1.85 -3.40 9.09
CA ALA A 15 -1.96 -4.65 9.82
C ALA A 15 -2.47 -5.80 8.94
N ILE A 16 -3.46 -5.53 8.06
CA ILE A 16 -3.92 -6.50 7.07
C ILE A 16 -2.80 -6.85 6.09
N HIS A 17 -2.09 -5.84 5.57
CA HIS A 17 -0.96 -6.07 4.66
C HIS A 17 0.09 -6.99 5.31
N THR A 18 0.51 -6.68 6.55
CA THR A 18 1.47 -7.50 7.30
C THR A 18 0.92 -8.90 7.57
N PHE A 19 -0.35 -9.04 7.94
CA PHE A 19 -0.97 -10.35 8.15
C PHE A 19 -0.93 -11.21 6.88
N VAL A 20 -1.31 -10.65 5.73
CA VAL A 20 -1.28 -11.34 4.44
C VAL A 20 0.15 -11.73 4.06
N ASP A 21 1.11 -10.81 4.23
CA ASP A 21 2.52 -11.08 3.96
C ASP A 21 3.04 -12.24 4.84
N VAL A 22 2.72 -12.22 6.14
CA VAL A 22 3.12 -13.30 7.05
C VAL A 22 2.48 -14.63 6.63
N CYS A 23 1.19 -14.64 6.26
CA CYS A 23 0.51 -15.86 5.82
C CYS A 23 1.08 -16.45 4.54
N LEU A 24 1.63 -15.61 3.65
CA LEU A 24 2.17 -16.05 2.36
C LEU A 24 3.62 -16.54 2.43
N ASN A 25 4.38 -16.05 3.42
CA ASN A 25 5.82 -16.28 3.49
C ASN A 25 6.26 -17.10 4.71
N PHE A 26 5.40 -17.26 5.73
CA PHE A 26 5.73 -17.97 6.96
C PHE A 26 4.62 -18.95 7.38
N ASP A 27 5.03 -20.02 8.06
CA ASP A 27 4.10 -20.98 8.65
C ASP A 27 3.50 -20.42 9.95
N MET A 28 2.37 -19.71 9.80
CA MET A 28 1.58 -19.24 10.92
C MET A 28 0.74 -20.38 11.52
N PRO A 29 0.75 -20.61 12.85
CA PRO A 29 -0.16 -21.56 13.51
C PRO A 29 -1.64 -21.28 13.20
N ASN A 30 -2.49 -22.31 13.25
CA ASN A 30 -3.90 -22.18 12.89
C ASN A 30 -4.67 -21.27 13.85
N GLU A 31 -4.37 -21.38 15.15
CA GLU A 31 -4.97 -20.56 16.20
C GLU A 31 -4.60 -19.09 16.00
N ALA A 32 -3.34 -18.82 15.65
CA ALA A 32 -2.87 -17.48 15.34
C ALA A 32 -3.52 -16.94 14.06
N PHE A 33 -3.72 -17.78 13.05
CA PHE A 33 -4.40 -17.38 11.81
C PHE A 33 -5.85 -16.97 12.07
N ILE A 34 -6.62 -17.81 12.77
CA ILE A 34 -8.01 -17.56 13.16
C ILE A 34 -8.10 -16.27 13.97
N PHE A 35 -7.29 -16.14 15.02
CA PHE A 35 -7.30 -14.98 15.90
C PHE A 35 -7.04 -13.67 15.15
N ASN A 36 -6.03 -13.64 14.28
CA ASN A 36 -5.72 -12.43 13.52
C ASN A 36 -6.80 -12.15 12.46
N LEU A 37 -7.35 -13.18 11.81
CA LEU A 37 -8.41 -13.03 10.81
C LEU A 37 -9.67 -12.41 11.42
N GLU A 38 -10.10 -12.89 12.59
CA GLU A 38 -11.25 -12.34 13.33
C GLU A 38 -10.99 -10.88 13.74
N ARG A 39 -9.86 -10.62 14.40
CA ARG A 39 -9.52 -9.28 14.90
C ARG A 39 -9.43 -8.26 13.77
N LEU A 40 -8.78 -8.61 12.67
CA LEU A 40 -8.61 -7.73 11.52
C LEU A 40 -9.92 -7.53 10.75
N TRP A 41 -10.79 -8.55 10.71
CA TRP A 41 -12.11 -8.40 10.09
C TRP A 41 -12.95 -7.37 10.84
N CYS A 42 -13.03 -7.48 12.17
CA CYS A 42 -13.75 -6.52 13.00
C CYS A 42 -13.22 -5.09 12.81
N ALA A 43 -11.89 -4.91 12.81
CA ALA A 43 -11.27 -3.61 12.59
C ALA A 43 -11.51 -3.08 11.16
N PHE A 44 -11.41 -3.94 10.15
CA PHE A 44 -11.61 -3.55 8.75
C PHE A 44 -13.05 -3.13 8.47
N GLU A 45 -14.04 -3.82 9.02
CA GLU A 45 -15.45 -3.47 8.86
C GLU A 45 -15.78 -2.06 9.38
N ALA A 46 -15.09 -1.57 10.41
CA ALA A 46 -15.28 -0.22 10.92
C ALA A 46 -14.74 0.88 9.98
N PHE A 47 -13.78 0.56 9.11
CA PHE A 47 -13.09 1.53 8.26
C PHE A 47 -13.26 1.30 6.76
N LYS A 48 -13.90 0.20 6.34
CA LYS A 48 -14.10 -0.08 4.93
C LYS A 48 -14.96 1.00 4.28
N GLN A 49 -14.57 1.39 3.09
CA GLN A 49 -15.34 2.29 2.24
C GLN A 49 -15.67 1.57 0.93
N GLU A 50 -16.93 1.69 0.50
CA GLU A 50 -17.38 1.18 -0.78
C GLU A 50 -16.82 2.03 -1.93
N GLY A 51 -16.48 1.40 -3.05
CA GLY A 51 -15.98 2.09 -4.24
C GLY A 51 -14.47 2.44 -4.24
N LEU A 52 -13.73 2.10 -3.18
CA LEU A 52 -12.26 2.23 -3.18
C LEU A 52 -11.57 1.05 -3.88
N GLU A 53 -10.55 1.37 -4.67
CA GLU A 53 -9.62 0.36 -5.19
C GLU A 53 -8.54 0.06 -4.13
N TYR A 54 -8.66 -1.10 -3.49
CA TYR A 54 -7.70 -1.53 -2.49
C TYR A 54 -6.47 -2.22 -3.11
N ALA A 55 -5.33 -2.10 -2.43
CA ALA A 55 -4.11 -2.85 -2.78
C ALA A 55 -4.36 -4.36 -2.83
N ALA A 56 -3.62 -5.10 -3.66
CA ALA A 56 -3.81 -6.55 -3.85
C ALA A 56 -3.80 -7.36 -2.55
N SER A 57 -2.98 -6.95 -1.58
CA SER A 57 -2.95 -7.61 -0.25
C SER A 57 -4.27 -7.47 0.50
N ILE A 58 -4.88 -6.28 0.51
CA ILE A 58 -6.19 -6.05 1.13
C ILE A 58 -7.28 -6.76 0.33
N ARG A 59 -7.21 -6.76 -1.01
CA ARG A 59 -8.14 -7.54 -1.85
C ARG A 59 -8.08 -9.04 -1.56
N ALA A 60 -6.89 -9.60 -1.32
CA ALA A 60 -6.73 -10.98 -0.91
C ALA A 60 -7.40 -11.27 0.44
N PHE A 61 -7.24 -10.35 1.40
CA PHE A 61 -7.92 -10.44 2.69
C PHE A 61 -9.44 -10.37 2.54
N ILE A 62 -9.95 -9.42 1.75
CA ILE A 62 -11.38 -9.28 1.44
C ILE A 62 -11.92 -10.58 0.86
N ALA A 63 -11.25 -11.19 -0.13
CA ALA A 63 -11.68 -12.44 -0.74
C ALA A 63 -11.81 -13.60 0.27
N VAL A 64 -10.91 -13.69 1.24
CA VAL A 64 -11.02 -14.68 2.34
C VAL A 64 -12.25 -14.40 3.19
N THR A 65 -12.46 -13.14 3.58
CA THR A 65 -13.56 -12.75 4.46
C THR A 65 -14.92 -12.87 3.77
N GLU A 66 -15.01 -12.57 2.48
CA GLU A 66 -16.20 -12.80 1.64
C GLU A 66 -16.51 -14.29 1.53
N TYR A 67 -15.49 -15.13 1.31
CA TYR A 67 -15.67 -16.57 1.31
C TYR A 67 -16.23 -17.05 2.66
N VAL A 68 -15.66 -16.61 3.78
CA VAL A 68 -16.19 -16.91 5.12
C VAL A 68 -17.64 -16.44 5.28
N ASN A 69 -17.95 -15.20 4.87
CA ASN A 69 -19.29 -14.65 4.94
C ASN A 69 -20.31 -15.43 4.08
N SER A 70 -19.88 -16.02 2.97
CA SER A 70 -20.73 -16.85 2.11
C SER A 70 -21.07 -18.21 2.74
N GLN A 71 -20.21 -18.72 3.63
CA GLN A 71 -20.34 -20.06 4.21
C GLN A 71 -20.94 -20.05 5.63
N ARG A 72 -20.76 -18.97 6.39
CA ARG A 72 -21.14 -18.93 7.82
C ARG A 72 -22.63 -19.04 8.13
N GLY A 73 -23.49 -18.81 7.14
CA GLY A 73 -24.95 -18.78 7.34
C GLY A 73 -25.34 -17.74 8.40
N MET A 74 -26.02 -18.19 9.47
CA MET A 74 -26.49 -17.35 10.56
C MET A 74 -25.49 -17.19 11.71
N LEU A 75 -24.35 -17.88 11.67
CA LEU A 75 -23.33 -17.80 12.72
C LEU A 75 -22.62 -16.44 12.66
N SER A 76 -22.22 -15.94 13.83
CA SER A 76 -21.30 -14.80 13.86
C SER A 76 -19.96 -15.16 13.23
N PHE A 77 -19.20 -14.15 12.81
CA PHE A 77 -17.90 -14.37 12.18
C PHE A 77 -16.94 -15.13 13.11
N ALA A 78 -16.90 -14.76 14.39
CA ALA A 78 -16.08 -15.41 15.41
C ALA A 78 -16.50 -16.87 15.65
N GLU A 79 -17.79 -17.12 15.88
CA GLU A 79 -18.32 -18.47 16.11
C GLU A 79 -18.00 -19.40 14.94
N TYR A 80 -18.19 -18.93 13.70
CA TYR A 80 -17.86 -19.72 12.53
C TYR A 80 -16.36 -20.04 12.43
N LEU A 81 -15.50 -19.05 12.67
CA LEU A 81 -14.05 -19.23 12.60
C LEU A 81 -13.52 -20.22 13.65
N THR A 82 -14.08 -20.23 14.86
CA THR A 82 -13.69 -21.17 15.92
C THR A 82 -14.09 -22.62 15.60
N GLY A 83 -15.15 -22.82 14.81
CA GLY A 83 -15.64 -24.14 14.41
C GLY A 83 -14.93 -24.74 13.19
N LEU A 84 -13.99 -24.02 12.57
CA LEU A 84 -13.34 -24.47 11.34
C LEU A 84 -12.47 -25.71 11.55
N SER A 85 -12.65 -26.69 10.69
CA SER A 85 -11.73 -27.82 10.56
C SER A 85 -10.39 -27.39 9.96
N ILE A 86 -9.34 -28.19 10.19
CA ILE A 86 -8.01 -27.98 9.59
C ILE A 86 -8.11 -27.91 8.05
N GLY A 87 -9.01 -28.69 7.44
CA GLY A 87 -9.24 -28.69 5.99
C GLY A 87 -9.76 -27.35 5.48
N GLU A 88 -10.70 -26.75 6.20
CA GLU A 88 -11.27 -25.45 5.84
C GLU A 88 -10.27 -24.31 6.06
N ILE A 89 -9.49 -24.35 7.15
CA ILE A 89 -8.41 -23.38 7.38
C ILE A 89 -7.38 -23.44 6.22
N LYS A 90 -7.05 -24.64 5.75
CA LYS A 90 -6.19 -24.81 4.56
C LYS A 90 -6.85 -24.24 3.30
N ALA A 91 -8.16 -24.35 3.14
CA ALA A 91 -8.89 -23.74 2.02
C ALA A 91 -8.80 -22.20 2.06
N LEU A 92 -8.98 -21.58 3.23
CA LEU A 92 -8.82 -20.13 3.40
C LEU A 92 -7.40 -19.67 3.02
N ARG A 93 -6.37 -20.41 3.45
CA ARG A 93 -4.98 -20.11 3.07
C ARG A 93 -4.74 -20.26 1.57
N ARG A 94 -5.37 -21.23 0.90
CA ARG A 94 -5.29 -21.38 -0.56
C ARG A 94 -5.85 -20.16 -1.28
N ILE A 95 -6.92 -19.55 -0.77
CA ILE A 95 -7.48 -18.30 -1.33
C ILE A 95 -6.44 -17.17 -1.25
N LEU A 96 -5.74 -17.02 -0.13
CA LEU A 96 -4.64 -16.05 -0.02
C LEU A 96 -3.53 -16.36 -1.03
N HIS A 97 -3.09 -17.62 -1.12
CA HIS A 97 -2.03 -18.01 -2.04
C HIS A 97 -2.40 -17.79 -3.51
N ALA A 98 -3.67 -17.91 -3.89
CA ALA A 98 -4.13 -17.60 -5.24
C ALA A 98 -3.87 -16.12 -5.63
N HIS A 99 -3.90 -15.21 -4.65
CA HIS A 99 -3.63 -13.79 -4.86
C HIS A 99 -2.13 -13.44 -4.87
N ARG A 100 -1.24 -14.39 -4.56
CA ARG A 100 0.21 -14.14 -4.48
C ARG A 100 0.79 -13.58 -5.78
N GLY A 101 0.30 -14.05 -6.93
CA GLY A 101 0.70 -13.54 -8.25
C GLY A 101 0.39 -12.05 -8.40
N LEU A 102 -0.85 -11.67 -8.12
CA LEU A 102 -1.32 -10.28 -8.18
C LEU A 102 -0.52 -9.36 -7.24
N ILE A 103 -0.28 -9.80 -6.01
CA ILE A 103 0.52 -9.05 -5.03
C ILE A 103 1.94 -8.82 -5.56
N ARG A 104 2.57 -9.86 -6.13
CA ARG A 104 3.92 -9.76 -6.69
C ARG A 104 3.99 -8.79 -7.87
N ASP A 105 3.00 -8.80 -8.73
CA ASP A 105 2.95 -7.92 -9.89
C ASP A 105 2.70 -6.47 -9.49
N GLU A 106 1.87 -6.23 -8.48
CA GLU A 106 1.67 -4.90 -7.91
C GLU A 106 2.96 -4.34 -7.28
N ILE A 107 3.70 -5.17 -6.54
CA ILE A 107 5.01 -4.79 -5.97
C ILE A 107 6.01 -4.42 -7.09
N LYS A 108 6.10 -5.23 -8.15
CA LYS A 108 6.98 -4.93 -9.30
C LYS A 108 6.58 -3.63 -9.99
N SER A 109 5.28 -3.44 -10.21
CA SER A 109 4.73 -2.22 -10.82
C SER A 109 5.04 -0.99 -9.96
N PHE A 110 4.89 -1.10 -8.64
CA PHE A 110 5.25 -0.04 -7.70
C PHE A 110 6.74 0.29 -7.75
N ALA A 111 7.61 -0.72 -7.70
CA ALA A 111 9.07 -0.52 -7.78
C ALA A 111 9.48 0.17 -9.09
N ARG A 112 8.88 -0.24 -10.22
CA ARG A 112 9.12 0.39 -11.52
C ARG A 112 8.67 1.85 -11.54
N ARG A 113 7.45 2.14 -11.04
CA ARG A 113 6.93 3.52 -10.95
C ARG A 113 7.78 4.40 -10.04
N LYS A 114 8.25 3.86 -8.91
CA LYS A 114 9.14 4.58 -8.00
C LYS A 114 10.41 5.04 -8.70
N GLU A 115 11.03 4.17 -9.50
CA GLU A 115 12.24 4.53 -10.24
C GLU A 115 11.97 5.54 -11.34
N LEU A 116 10.89 5.38 -12.10
CA LEU A 116 10.49 6.35 -13.12
C LEU A 116 10.22 7.74 -12.52
N ASN A 117 9.50 7.79 -11.39
CA ASN A 117 9.24 9.04 -10.67
C ASN A 117 10.53 9.70 -10.17
N ARG A 118 11.50 8.91 -9.72
CA ARG A 118 12.82 9.43 -9.28
C ARG A 118 13.56 10.10 -10.44
N VAL A 119 13.58 9.47 -11.61
CA VAL A 119 14.22 10.02 -12.82
C VAL A 119 13.51 11.29 -13.27
N ALA A 120 12.19 11.26 -13.39
CA ALA A 120 11.40 12.41 -13.81
C ALA A 120 11.58 13.62 -12.87
N LEU A 121 11.60 13.38 -11.55
CA LEU A 121 11.83 14.44 -10.57
C LEU A 121 13.23 15.05 -10.69
N LEU A 122 14.25 14.23 -10.98
CA LEU A 122 15.61 14.73 -11.20
C LEU A 122 15.69 15.59 -12.46
N GLU A 123 15.09 15.14 -13.55
CA GLU A 123 15.02 15.90 -14.81
C GLU A 123 14.31 17.24 -14.62
N GLU A 124 13.21 17.27 -13.85
CA GLU A 124 12.50 18.50 -13.52
C GLU A 124 13.38 19.48 -12.74
N PHE A 125 14.09 19.01 -11.71
CA PHE A 125 15.01 19.87 -10.94
C PHE A 125 16.18 20.37 -11.79
N GLU A 126 16.80 19.53 -12.61
CA GLU A 126 17.88 19.95 -13.50
C GLU A 126 17.41 20.99 -14.52
N GLY A 127 16.21 20.81 -15.09
CA GLY A 127 15.59 21.78 -15.98
C GLY A 127 15.34 23.12 -15.30
N ALA A 128 14.77 23.08 -14.09
CA ALA A 128 14.52 24.28 -13.29
C ALA A 128 15.83 25.02 -12.96
N ILE A 129 16.86 24.32 -12.50
CA ILE A 129 18.17 24.91 -12.18
C ILE A 129 18.80 25.57 -13.42
N LYS A 130 18.80 24.89 -14.57
CA LYS A 130 19.31 25.46 -15.82
C LYS A 130 18.53 26.71 -16.24
N GLY A 131 17.21 26.70 -16.10
CA GLY A 131 16.35 27.86 -16.37
C GLY A 131 16.64 29.04 -15.45
N TYR A 132 16.79 28.81 -14.14
CA TYR A 132 17.15 29.87 -13.22
C TYR A 132 18.56 30.42 -13.46
N TYR A 133 19.51 29.54 -13.77
CA TYR A 133 20.88 29.94 -14.08
C TYR A 133 20.95 30.81 -15.34
N SER A 134 20.22 30.46 -16.41
CA SER A 134 20.20 31.24 -17.65
C SER A 134 19.62 32.65 -17.43
N VAL A 135 18.55 32.76 -16.66
CA VAL A 135 17.97 34.07 -16.28
C VAL A 135 18.96 34.88 -15.44
N LEU A 136 19.67 34.26 -14.50
CA LEU A 136 20.67 34.94 -13.68
C LEU A 136 21.81 35.51 -14.54
N VAL A 137 22.35 34.71 -15.46
CA VAL A 137 23.40 35.13 -16.41
C VAL A 137 22.91 36.34 -17.23
N ILE A 138 21.73 36.25 -17.84
CA ILE A 138 21.14 37.35 -18.62
C ILE A 138 21.00 38.62 -17.75
N ARG A 139 20.56 38.48 -16.50
CA ARG A 139 20.38 39.63 -15.60
C ARG A 139 21.71 40.29 -15.25
N VAL A 140 22.75 39.49 -15.00
CA VAL A 140 24.10 39.97 -14.73
C VAL A 140 24.67 40.70 -15.94
N ASP A 141 24.55 40.12 -17.14
CA ASP A 141 25.03 40.76 -18.39
C ASP A 141 24.31 42.09 -18.68
N LEU A 142 22.98 42.13 -18.48
CA LEU A 142 22.19 43.35 -18.59
C LEU A 142 22.60 44.40 -17.55
N SER A 143 22.96 44.01 -16.33
CA SER A 143 23.45 44.97 -15.32
C SER A 143 24.79 45.60 -15.71
N TYR A 144 25.78 44.80 -16.16
CA TYR A 144 27.05 45.35 -16.65
C TYR A 144 26.86 46.26 -17.87
N SER A 145 25.94 45.91 -18.77
CA SER A 145 25.62 46.75 -19.93
C SER A 145 24.99 48.09 -19.51
N LYS A 146 24.17 48.09 -18.46
CA LYS A 146 23.57 49.31 -17.93
C LYS A 146 24.59 50.19 -17.21
N ASP A 147 25.47 49.59 -16.39
CA ASP A 147 26.50 50.32 -15.66
C ASP A 147 27.52 50.95 -16.62
N SER A 148 27.96 50.21 -17.65
CA SER A 148 28.85 50.76 -18.70
C SER A 148 28.22 51.88 -19.53
N MET A 149 26.89 51.88 -19.71
CA MET A 149 26.18 53.01 -20.32
C MET A 149 26.08 54.24 -19.42
N SER A 150 26.11 54.07 -18.10
CA SER A 150 26.05 55.19 -17.15
C SER A 150 27.38 55.96 -17.03
N GLU A 151 28.51 55.31 -17.32
CA GLU A 151 29.85 55.92 -17.32
C GLU A 151 30.16 56.77 -18.58
N ILE A 152 29.28 56.77 -19.59
CA ILE A 152 29.46 57.51 -20.86
C ILE A 152 28.76 58.89 -20.84
N THR A 153 28.14 59.28 -19.72
CA THR A 153 27.47 60.59 -19.52
C THR A 153 28.28 61.54 -18.67
#